data_AF-A0A9C8P338-F1
#
_entry.id   AF-A0A9C8P338-F1
#
_cell.length_a   1.000
_cell.length_b   1.000
_cell.length_c   1.000
_cell.angle_alpha   90.00
_cell.angle_beta   90.00
_cell.angle_gamma   90.00
#
_symmetry.space_group_name_H-M   'P 1'
#
loop_
_entity.id
_entity.type
_entity.pdbx_description
1 polymer ?
#
loop_
_entity_poly.entity_id
_entity_poly.type
_entity_poly.pdbx_seq_one_letter_code
_entity_poly.pdbx_strand_id
1 'polypeptide(L)'
;MLRILHSLPRTHKLLLLPVATMVTVLGTQKLLTTYQDLNHPHTPLESVLVPLPSDSAPGVPSLRQERTPVAEAIDRASRAIDATRENIPLSELTVTEIVDLDVIESAEANMASTPVLALNAPALDLAMLGTAGLDSGALHMAVVIGTLTSGMLDVDHTSPIEIADATSYEDYGVELFDDISFLELELAAEEPFVPEWETHIVESGETFAVLAQNHLGLGYSEVLALLEDLPDQRLLTNWRAGNSFDYQLDEDGRLLSLRMMQNTRDGIMLERDEDHFAVTTIERQGEPVQRLYAGSVSGSFARSAQATGLNSNSVTELTRLLEKKLDFRRDSRRGDRFQVLVESDMIDGETLDSRVLAVKYDGERMDLTVVRNANDDNFYTPEGGSLDPAFARHPFEGSYRLSSGFNPRRLHPVTGRVSPHNGTDFAMPIGTPIVAPANGRVERVSSHHAAGRYVVIRHDNGYRTRYLHLSRPLVSQGDRVTMGERIALSGNTGRSTGPHLHYEVIVNNTPVNAMTVDLPENTSLSGDTLIAFKNQAEPMLAALESGESGPVNMANYQQQSDN
;
A
#
# COMPACT_ATOMS: atom_id res chain seq x y z
N MET A 1 7.71 13.36 -35.72
CA MET A 1 8.58 13.06 -34.56
C MET A 1 9.96 12.52 -34.96
N LEU A 2 10.09 11.68 -36.00
CA LEU A 2 11.36 11.08 -36.45
C LEU A 2 12.44 12.04 -37.00
N ARG A 3 12.07 13.25 -37.47
CA ARG A 3 13.06 14.24 -37.98
C ARG A 3 13.88 14.94 -36.89
N ILE A 4 13.41 14.97 -35.65
CA ILE A 4 14.08 15.68 -34.53
C ILE A 4 15.15 14.79 -33.87
N LEU A 5 14.98 13.47 -33.92
CA LEU A 5 15.94 12.52 -33.35
C LEU A 5 17.26 12.46 -34.13
N HIS A 6 17.28 12.78 -35.42
CA HIS A 6 18.50 12.70 -36.23
C HIS A 6 19.52 13.82 -35.97
N SER A 7 19.13 14.95 -35.37
CA SER A 7 20.02 16.11 -35.14
C SER A 7 20.65 16.16 -33.75
N LEU A 8 20.39 15.18 -32.87
CA LEU A 8 20.90 15.18 -31.49
C LEU A 8 22.21 14.37 -31.36
N PRO A 9 23.18 14.86 -30.55
CA PRO A 9 24.43 14.15 -30.29
C PRO A 9 24.19 12.80 -29.59
N ARG A 10 25.06 11.82 -29.87
CA ARG A 10 24.90 10.39 -29.50
C ARG A 10 24.57 10.15 -28.01
N THR A 11 25.05 11.00 -27.11
CA THR A 11 24.80 10.91 -25.65
C THR A 11 23.34 11.14 -25.27
N HIS A 12 22.59 11.95 -26.03
CA HIS A 12 21.17 12.24 -25.75
C HIS A 12 20.22 11.20 -26.35
N LYS A 13 20.69 10.38 -27.30
CA LYS A 13 19.90 9.28 -27.88
C LYS A 13 19.77 8.08 -26.92
N LEU A 14 20.82 7.81 -26.14
CA LEU A 14 20.85 6.73 -25.15
C LEU A 14 19.90 6.97 -23.97
N LEU A 15 19.65 8.23 -23.61
CA LEU A 15 18.71 8.59 -22.53
C LEU A 15 17.23 8.58 -22.96
N LEU A 16 16.95 8.76 -24.26
CA LEU A 16 15.57 8.84 -24.77
C LEU A 16 15.01 7.49 -25.24
N LEU A 17 15.86 6.49 -25.51
CA LEU A 17 15.45 5.15 -25.94
C LEU A 17 14.60 4.41 -24.88
N PRO A 18 14.98 4.39 -23.58
CA PRO A 18 14.21 3.69 -22.54
C PRO A 18 12.86 4.35 -22.28
N VAL A 19 12.78 5.68 -22.38
CA VAL A 19 11.54 6.43 -22.17
C VAL A 19 10.56 6.19 -23.32
N ALA A 20 11.05 6.15 -24.57
CA ALA A 20 10.22 5.86 -25.73
C ALA A 20 9.70 4.41 -25.74
N THR A 21 10.52 3.42 -25.37
CA THR A 21 10.09 2.02 -25.27
C THR A 21 9.06 1.84 -24.14
N MET A 22 9.26 2.48 -22.99
CA MET A 22 8.33 2.43 -21.86
C MET A 22 6.95 3.03 -22.19
N VAL A 23 6.89 4.20 -22.85
CA VAL A 23 5.62 4.80 -23.29
C VAL A 23 4.90 3.93 -24.32
N THR A 24 5.65 3.23 -25.17
CA THR A 24 5.06 2.35 -26.19
C THR A 24 4.47 1.09 -25.57
N VAL A 25 5.15 0.48 -24.59
CA VAL A 25 4.69 -0.73 -23.87
C VAL A 25 3.48 -0.43 -22.97
N LEU A 26 3.50 0.69 -22.25
CA LEU A 26 2.34 1.12 -21.44
C LEU A 26 1.13 1.51 -22.32
N GLY A 27 1.38 2.10 -23.48
CA GLY A 27 0.34 2.43 -24.46
C GLY A 27 -0.31 1.17 -25.05
N THR A 28 0.47 0.15 -25.39
CA THR A 28 -0.04 -1.12 -25.96
C THR A 28 -0.79 -1.94 -24.91
N GLN A 29 -0.31 -1.97 -23.66
CA GLN A 29 -0.98 -2.71 -22.60
C GLN A 29 -2.34 -2.10 -22.23
N LYS A 30 -2.44 -0.76 -22.20
CA LYS A 30 -3.70 -0.07 -21.95
C LYS A 30 -4.71 -0.27 -23.10
N LEU A 31 -4.25 -0.31 -24.35
CA LEU A 31 -5.13 -0.62 -25.49
C LEU A 31 -5.62 -2.06 -25.48
N LEU A 32 -4.78 -3.02 -25.06
CA LEU A 32 -5.15 -4.44 -25.01
C LEU A 32 -6.18 -4.72 -23.91
N THR A 33 -6.03 -4.11 -22.73
CA THR A 33 -7.01 -4.24 -21.64
C THR A 33 -8.35 -3.59 -22.00
N THR A 34 -8.33 -2.41 -22.63
CA THR A 34 -9.58 -1.75 -23.06
C THR A 34 -10.29 -2.53 -24.17
N TYR A 35 -9.55 -3.23 -25.03
CA TYR A 35 -10.11 -4.12 -26.06
C TYR A 35 -10.69 -5.41 -25.47
N GLN A 36 -10.05 -5.97 -24.44
CA GLN A 36 -10.55 -7.15 -23.73
C GLN A 36 -11.84 -6.85 -22.95
N ASP A 37 -11.95 -5.68 -22.33
CA ASP A 37 -13.16 -5.25 -21.59
C ASP A 37 -14.37 -4.99 -22.51
N LEU A 38 -14.15 -4.58 -23.76
CA LEU A 38 -15.23 -4.28 -24.71
C LEU A 38 -15.82 -5.53 -25.39
N ASN A 39 -15.15 -6.69 -25.32
CA ASN A 39 -15.48 -7.89 -26.10
C ASN A 39 -16.04 -9.06 -25.27
N HIS A 40 -16.37 -8.87 -23.99
CA HIS A 40 -17.05 -9.89 -23.18
C HIS A 40 -18.41 -9.39 -22.69
N PRO A 41 -19.54 -9.93 -23.20
CA PRO A 41 -20.81 -9.78 -22.51
C PRO A 41 -20.74 -10.53 -21.17
N HIS A 42 -20.95 -9.79 -20.07
CA HIS A 42 -20.97 -10.31 -18.70
C HIS A 42 -21.90 -11.52 -18.57
N THR A 43 -21.31 -12.71 -18.39
CA THR A 43 -22.03 -13.88 -17.88
C THR A 43 -21.59 -14.05 -16.42
N PRO A 44 -22.49 -13.94 -15.43
CA PRO A 44 -22.11 -14.17 -14.04
C PRO A 44 -21.71 -15.63 -13.83
N LEU A 45 -20.56 -15.85 -13.18
CA LEU A 45 -20.13 -17.17 -12.74
C LEU A 45 -21.09 -17.66 -11.63
N GLU A 46 -21.87 -18.68 -11.94
CA GLU A 46 -22.73 -19.36 -10.98
C GLU A 46 -21.86 -20.15 -9.99
N SER A 47 -21.79 -19.70 -8.73
CA SER A 47 -21.07 -20.41 -7.67
C SER A 47 -21.98 -21.48 -7.07
N VAL A 48 -21.66 -22.75 -7.33
CA VAL A 48 -22.34 -23.88 -6.71
C VAL A 48 -21.71 -24.16 -5.34
N LEU A 49 -22.45 -23.87 -4.28
CA LEU A 49 -22.11 -24.23 -2.90
C LEU A 49 -22.44 -25.70 -2.65
N VAL A 50 -21.41 -26.54 -2.44
CA VAL A 50 -21.58 -27.94 -2.01
C VAL A 50 -21.44 -28.01 -0.49
N PRO A 51 -22.50 -28.32 0.28
CA PRO A 51 -22.42 -28.42 1.73
C PRO A 51 -21.68 -29.70 2.15
N LEU A 52 -20.69 -29.57 3.04
CA LEU A 52 -19.97 -30.70 3.63
C LEU A 52 -20.70 -31.24 4.88
N PRO A 53 -20.68 -32.57 5.14
CA PRO A 53 -21.25 -33.16 6.36
C PRO A 53 -20.61 -32.61 7.63
N SER A 54 -21.40 -32.56 8.72
CA SER A 54 -21.06 -31.96 10.04
C SER A 54 -19.83 -32.52 10.75
N ASP A 55 -19.31 -33.64 10.27
CA ASP A 55 -18.23 -34.45 10.81
C ASP A 55 -16.93 -34.32 9.99
N SER A 56 -16.88 -33.33 9.09
CA SER A 56 -15.71 -33.00 8.28
C SER A 56 -14.67 -32.24 9.12
N ALA A 57 -13.50 -32.85 9.35
CA ALA A 57 -12.36 -32.22 10.03
C ALA A 57 -11.30 -31.78 8.99
N PRO A 58 -10.68 -30.59 9.14
CA PRO A 58 -9.65 -30.13 8.23
C PRO A 58 -8.36 -30.94 8.44
N GLY A 59 -7.99 -31.73 7.43
CA GLY A 59 -6.74 -32.48 7.40
C GLY A 59 -6.00 -32.21 6.10
N VAL A 60 -4.74 -31.78 6.20
CA VAL A 60 -3.82 -31.64 5.06
C VAL A 60 -3.52 -33.05 4.51
N PRO A 61 -3.56 -33.31 3.20
CA PRO A 61 -3.21 -34.63 2.69
C PRO A 61 -1.71 -34.86 2.94
N SER A 62 -1.38 -35.83 3.79
CA SER A 62 -0.02 -36.30 3.93
C SER A 62 0.39 -37.01 2.64
N LEU A 63 1.31 -36.42 1.88
CA LEU A 63 2.06 -37.07 0.80
C LEU A 63 3.01 -38.12 1.37
N ARG A 64 2.44 -39.26 1.77
CA ARG A 64 3.18 -40.53 1.87
C ARG A 64 2.36 -41.59 1.15
N GLN A 65 2.65 -41.72 -0.14
CA GLN A 65 2.02 -42.71 -1.00
C GLN A 65 2.76 -44.03 -0.82
N GLU A 66 2.22 -44.92 0.02
CA GLU A 66 2.47 -46.35 -0.15
C GLU A 66 1.73 -46.79 -1.43
N ARG A 67 2.49 -47.37 -2.37
CA ARG A 67 1.97 -47.79 -3.68
C ARG A 67 0.88 -48.86 -3.49
N THR A 68 -0.37 -48.48 -3.72
CA THR A 68 -1.49 -49.41 -3.77
C THR A 68 -1.48 -50.16 -5.12
N PRO A 69 -1.69 -51.49 -5.15
CA PRO A 69 -1.69 -52.25 -6.39
C PRO A 69 -2.82 -51.82 -7.33
N VAL A 70 -2.52 -51.75 -8.64
CA VAL A 70 -3.39 -51.27 -9.73
C VAL A 70 -4.77 -51.96 -9.75
N ALA A 71 -4.88 -53.18 -9.23
CA ALA A 71 -6.14 -53.92 -9.15
C ALA A 71 -7.20 -53.24 -8.27
N GLU A 72 -6.81 -52.50 -7.24
CA GLU A 72 -7.74 -51.87 -6.30
C GLU A 72 -8.26 -50.50 -6.82
N ALA A 73 -7.46 -49.84 -7.68
CA ALA A 73 -7.86 -48.61 -8.36
C ALA A 73 -8.94 -48.87 -9.44
N ILE A 74 -8.84 -50.01 -10.14
CA ILE A 74 -9.83 -50.42 -11.15
C ILE A 74 -11.19 -50.76 -10.52
N ASP A 75 -11.19 -51.37 -9.34
CA ASP A 75 -12.43 -51.74 -8.62
C ASP A 75 -13.18 -50.51 -8.06
N ARG A 76 -12.46 -49.46 -7.65
CA ARG A 76 -13.06 -48.18 -7.26
C ARG A 76 -13.62 -47.40 -8.45
N ALA A 77 -12.95 -47.45 -9.60
CA ALA A 77 -13.44 -46.79 -10.82
C ALA A 77 -14.73 -47.43 -11.34
N SER A 78 -14.88 -48.76 -11.25
CA SER A 78 -16.14 -49.43 -11.62
C SER A 78 -17.30 -49.06 -10.69
N ARG A 79 -17.07 -48.95 -9.38
CA ARG A 79 -18.12 -48.59 -8.42
C ARG A 79 -18.61 -47.14 -8.56
N ALA A 80 -17.76 -46.22 -9.04
CA ALA A 80 -18.13 -44.84 -9.30
C ALA A 80 -19.01 -44.68 -10.57
N ILE A 81 -18.88 -45.60 -11.53
CA ILE A 81 -19.69 -45.60 -12.77
C ILE A 81 -21.08 -46.19 -12.54
N ASP A 82 -21.25 -47.11 -11.58
CA ASP A 82 -22.57 -47.66 -11.22
C ASP A 82 -23.43 -46.68 -10.40
N ALA A 83 -22.83 -45.69 -9.72
CA ALA A 83 -23.53 -44.71 -8.88
C ALA A 83 -24.28 -43.61 -9.66
N THR A 84 -24.07 -43.48 -10.97
CA THR A 84 -24.71 -42.44 -11.81
C THR A 84 -25.90 -42.95 -12.63
N ARG A 85 -26.41 -44.16 -12.33
CA ARG A 85 -27.47 -44.83 -13.11
C ARG A 85 -28.89 -44.71 -12.56
N GLU A 86 -29.14 -43.93 -11.51
CA GLU A 86 -30.51 -43.74 -11.00
C GLU A 86 -31.21 -42.56 -11.71
N ASN A 87 -32.18 -42.90 -12.58
CA ASN A 87 -33.07 -41.95 -13.25
C ASN A 87 -34.04 -41.30 -12.25
N ILE A 88 -34.10 -39.96 -12.22
CA ILE A 88 -35.18 -39.22 -11.53
C ILE A 88 -36.41 -39.19 -12.46
N PRO A 89 -37.60 -39.67 -12.03
CA PRO A 89 -38.79 -39.64 -12.85
C PRO A 89 -39.36 -38.22 -13.01
N LEU A 90 -39.75 -37.87 -14.24
CA LEU A 90 -40.30 -36.56 -14.65
C LEU A 90 -41.50 -36.06 -13.81
N SER A 91 -42.14 -36.93 -13.03
CA SER A 91 -43.21 -36.57 -12.10
C SER A 91 -42.76 -35.79 -10.86
N GLU A 92 -41.45 -35.72 -10.61
CA GLU A 92 -40.88 -35.07 -9.41
C GLU A 92 -40.33 -33.66 -9.69
N LEU A 93 -40.50 -33.13 -10.90
CA LEU A 93 -40.09 -31.77 -11.25
C LEU A 93 -41.24 -30.78 -11.01
N THR A 94 -41.05 -29.83 -10.08
CA THR A 94 -41.97 -28.69 -9.88
C THR A 94 -41.58 -27.52 -10.78
N VAL A 95 -42.56 -26.98 -11.51
CA VAL A 95 -42.37 -25.82 -12.40
C VAL A 95 -42.15 -24.55 -11.56
N THR A 96 -41.02 -23.89 -11.74
CA THR A 96 -40.77 -22.52 -11.26
C THR A 96 -40.69 -21.58 -12.46
N GLU A 97 -41.63 -20.62 -12.46
CA GLU A 97 -41.71 -19.39 -13.26
C GLU A 97 -41.99 -19.51 -14.76
N ILE A 98 -43.07 -18.86 -15.20
CA ILE A 98 -43.48 -18.70 -16.59
C ILE A 98 -42.77 -17.44 -17.11
N VAL A 99 -41.80 -17.61 -18.01
CA VAL A 99 -41.25 -16.52 -18.81
C VAL A 99 -42.07 -16.42 -20.09
N ASP A 100 -42.70 -15.28 -20.31
CA ASP A 100 -43.38 -14.95 -21.56
C ASP A 100 -42.30 -14.75 -22.65
N LEU A 101 -42.25 -15.66 -23.61
CA LEU A 101 -41.33 -15.61 -24.74
C LEU A 101 -42.02 -14.92 -25.90
N ASP A 102 -41.57 -13.72 -26.27
CA ASP A 102 -41.93 -13.09 -27.53
C ASP A 102 -41.40 -13.96 -28.69
N VAL A 103 -42.32 -14.71 -29.29
CA VAL A 103 -42.06 -15.54 -30.47
C VAL A 103 -42.00 -14.64 -31.69
N ILE A 104 -40.85 -14.61 -32.37
CA ILE A 104 -40.75 -14.07 -33.73
C ILE A 104 -41.52 -15.03 -34.66
N GLU A 105 -42.67 -14.59 -35.17
CA GLU A 105 -43.65 -15.42 -35.88
C GLU A 105 -43.31 -15.79 -37.34
N SER A 106 -42.23 -15.28 -37.94
CA SER A 106 -41.83 -15.72 -39.29
C SER A 106 -40.44 -15.24 -39.71
N ALA A 107 -39.63 -16.14 -40.26
CA ALA A 107 -38.47 -15.81 -41.09
C ALA A 107 -38.81 -16.08 -42.56
N GLU A 108 -38.93 -15.03 -43.37
CA GLU A 108 -39.02 -15.15 -44.82
C GLU A 108 -37.62 -15.26 -45.43
N ALA A 109 -37.34 -16.41 -46.05
CA ALA A 109 -36.23 -16.55 -46.98
C ALA A 109 -36.65 -16.00 -48.34
N ASN A 110 -35.91 -15.05 -48.91
CA ASN A 110 -36.06 -14.71 -50.32
C ASN A 110 -34.79 -15.09 -51.10
N MET A 111 -35.01 -16.04 -52.00
CA MET A 111 -34.05 -16.59 -52.96
C MET A 111 -33.90 -15.65 -54.16
N ALA A 112 -32.67 -15.37 -54.57
CA ALA A 112 -32.33 -15.10 -55.97
C ALA A 112 -30.84 -15.41 -56.17
N SER A 113 -30.53 -16.65 -56.59
CA SER A 113 -30.15 -16.99 -57.96
C SER A 113 -28.64 -16.85 -58.26
N THR A 114 -27.97 -18.01 -58.33
CA THR A 114 -26.72 -18.28 -59.07
C THR A 114 -26.73 -17.64 -60.48
N PRO A 115 -25.59 -17.09 -60.95
CA PRO A 115 -24.81 -17.79 -61.99
C PRO A 115 -23.27 -17.61 -61.86
N VAL A 116 -22.48 -18.67 -62.06
CA VAL A 116 -21.72 -19.04 -63.30
C VAL A 116 -20.64 -18.03 -63.73
N LEU A 117 -19.38 -18.50 -63.74
CA LEU A 117 -18.20 -17.85 -64.31
C LEU A 117 -18.36 -17.51 -65.80
N ALA A 118 -17.96 -16.30 -66.18
CA ALA A 118 -17.56 -15.98 -67.55
C ALA A 118 -16.38 -14.99 -67.56
N LEU A 119 -15.30 -15.42 -68.21
CA LEU A 119 -14.14 -14.62 -68.59
C LEU A 119 -14.52 -13.65 -69.72
N ASN A 120 -14.24 -12.36 -69.55
CA ASN A 120 -13.81 -11.46 -70.63
C ASN A 120 -13.40 -10.09 -70.08
N ALA A 121 -12.15 -9.70 -70.35
CA ALA A 121 -11.64 -8.35 -70.14
C ALA A 121 -11.92 -7.47 -71.38
N PRO A 122 -12.04 -6.15 -71.18
CA PRO A 122 -11.17 -5.26 -71.94
C PRO A 122 -10.49 -4.19 -71.06
N ALA A 123 -9.41 -3.64 -71.62
CA ALA A 123 -8.46 -2.70 -71.03
C ALA A 123 -8.99 -1.26 -70.83
N LEU A 124 -8.15 -0.44 -70.17
CA LEU A 124 -8.19 1.01 -69.88
C LEU A 124 -8.62 1.32 -68.43
N ASP A 125 -8.07 2.29 -67.70
CA ASP A 125 -6.92 3.22 -67.84
C ASP A 125 -6.67 3.79 -66.43
N LEU A 126 -5.47 4.31 -66.21
CA LEU A 126 -4.87 4.67 -64.94
C LEU A 126 -5.31 6.07 -64.46
N ALA A 127 -6.29 6.16 -63.56
CA ALA A 127 -6.45 7.31 -62.65
C ALA A 127 -7.45 7.00 -61.52
N MET A 128 -7.15 7.49 -60.31
CA MET A 128 -7.94 7.46 -59.07
C MET A 128 -7.56 6.33 -58.09
N LEU A 129 -6.52 6.62 -57.30
CA LEU A 129 -6.28 6.02 -55.98
C LEU A 129 -7.44 6.36 -55.04
N GLY A 130 -8.34 5.39 -54.85
CA GLY A 130 -9.34 5.35 -53.79
C GLY A 130 -9.09 4.12 -52.92
N THR A 131 -8.76 4.36 -51.65
CA THR A 131 -8.52 3.34 -50.63
C THR A 131 -9.82 2.68 -50.17
N ALA A 132 -9.98 1.39 -50.46
CA ALA A 132 -10.85 0.46 -49.74
C ALA A 132 -9.97 -0.77 -49.48
N GLY A 133 -9.59 -1.09 -48.24
CA GLY A 133 -10.51 -1.54 -47.20
C GLY A 133 -10.55 -3.07 -47.29
N LEU A 134 -9.47 -3.73 -46.84
CA LEU A 134 -9.41 -5.20 -46.77
C LEU A 134 -10.12 -5.68 -45.50
N ASP A 135 -10.98 -6.66 -45.72
CA ASP A 135 -11.86 -7.34 -44.78
C ASP A 135 -11.08 -8.10 -43.69
N SER A 136 -11.55 -7.99 -42.45
CA SER A 136 -10.86 -8.46 -41.23
C SER A 136 -11.39 -9.81 -40.75
N GLY A 137 -11.52 -10.78 -41.66
CA GLY A 137 -12.08 -12.11 -41.36
C GLY A 137 -11.20 -13.32 -41.72
N ALA A 138 -10.02 -13.13 -42.33
CA ALA A 138 -9.16 -14.23 -42.76
C ALA A 138 -7.78 -14.19 -42.08
N LEU A 139 -7.57 -15.06 -41.10
CA LEU A 139 -6.25 -15.35 -40.53
C LEU A 139 -5.36 -16.02 -41.60
N HIS A 140 -4.38 -15.29 -42.12
CA HIS A 140 -3.22 -15.86 -42.81
C HIS A 140 -1.96 -15.53 -42.00
N MET A 141 -1.18 -16.56 -41.68
CA MET A 141 0.14 -16.40 -41.07
C MET A 141 1.16 -16.15 -42.19
N ALA A 142 1.70 -14.94 -42.29
CA ALA A 142 2.83 -14.62 -43.16
C ALA A 142 4.11 -14.54 -42.32
N VAL A 143 5.03 -15.46 -42.56
CA VAL A 143 6.39 -15.40 -42.01
C VAL A 143 7.22 -14.48 -42.90
N VAL A 144 7.70 -13.36 -42.34
CA VAL A 144 8.66 -12.47 -43.01
C VAL A 144 10.04 -12.76 -42.44
N ILE A 145 10.93 -13.29 -43.29
CA ILE A 145 12.36 -13.45 -43.03
C ILE A 145 13.05 -12.11 -43.32
N GLY A 146 14.00 -11.73 -42.46
CA GLY A 146 14.68 -10.45 -42.33
C GLY A 146 14.90 -9.58 -43.58
N THR A 147 14.71 -8.27 -43.40
CA THR A 147 15.13 -7.23 -44.35
C THR A 147 16.63 -6.95 -44.21
N LEU A 148 17.39 -7.21 -45.26
CA LEU A 148 18.73 -6.64 -45.45
C LEU A 148 18.59 -5.13 -45.66
N THR A 149 19.25 -4.31 -44.83
CA THR A 149 19.29 -2.86 -45.01
C THR A 149 20.20 -2.51 -46.18
N SER A 150 19.66 -1.78 -47.16
CA SER A 150 20.44 -1.13 -48.22
C SER A 150 21.47 -0.16 -47.63
N GLY A 151 22.76 -0.48 -47.77
CA GLY A 151 23.83 0.40 -47.32
C GLY A 151 25.24 -0.20 -47.32
N MET A 152 25.51 -1.28 -48.06
CA MET A 152 26.88 -1.79 -48.21
C MET A 152 27.09 -2.38 -49.61
N LEU A 153 26.88 -1.54 -50.61
CA LEU A 153 27.43 -1.70 -51.95
C LEU A 153 28.35 -0.50 -52.18
N ASP A 154 29.62 -0.67 -51.84
CA ASP A 154 30.69 0.15 -52.37
C ASP A 154 31.85 -0.81 -52.67
N VAL A 155 31.83 -1.37 -53.87
CA VAL A 155 32.96 -2.13 -54.42
C VAL A 155 33.43 -1.37 -55.64
N ASP A 156 34.64 -0.85 -55.51
CA ASP A 156 35.33 0.00 -56.46
C ASP A 156 35.53 -0.70 -57.81
N HIS A 157 35.41 0.08 -58.88
CA HIS A 157 35.50 -0.36 -60.26
C HIS A 157 36.97 -0.42 -60.72
N THR A 158 37.46 -1.63 -61.02
CA THR A 158 38.49 -1.82 -62.06
C THR A 158 38.14 -3.01 -62.95
N SER A 159 37.73 -2.70 -64.18
CA SER A 159 37.42 -3.58 -65.33
C SER A 159 38.63 -4.46 -65.77
N PRO A 160 38.56 -5.34 -66.81
CA PRO A 160 37.39 -5.73 -67.63
C PRO A 160 37.25 -7.24 -68.00
N ILE A 161 36.02 -7.63 -68.39
CA ILE A 161 35.63 -8.53 -69.51
C ILE A 161 36.06 -10.03 -69.44
N GLU A 162 35.06 -10.94 -69.33
CA GLU A 162 34.65 -11.81 -70.45
C GLU A 162 33.24 -12.39 -70.22
N ILE A 163 32.51 -12.52 -71.32
CA ILE A 163 31.13 -13.01 -71.46
C ILE A 163 31.21 -14.47 -71.91
N ALA A 164 30.13 -15.22 -71.63
CA ALA A 164 29.78 -16.56 -72.14
C ALA A 164 30.31 -17.72 -71.28
N ASP A 165 29.61 -18.85 -71.13
CA ASP A 165 28.38 -19.31 -71.75
C ASP A 165 27.71 -20.35 -70.84
N ALA A 166 26.43 -20.57 -71.08
CA ALA A 166 25.63 -21.55 -70.36
C ALA A 166 26.00 -23.01 -70.72
N THR A 167 25.58 -23.93 -69.85
CA THR A 167 25.42 -25.39 -70.02
C THR A 167 26.60 -26.29 -69.63
N SER A 168 26.52 -26.90 -68.44
CA SER A 168 26.72 -28.35 -68.30
C SER A 168 25.89 -28.86 -67.10
N TYR A 169 25.00 -29.81 -67.37
CA TYR A 169 24.52 -30.74 -66.36
C TYR A 169 25.63 -31.79 -66.21
N GLU A 170 26.35 -31.76 -65.10
CA GLU A 170 27.16 -32.90 -64.69
C GLU A 170 26.44 -33.66 -63.58
N ASP A 171 25.98 -34.82 -64.00
CA ASP A 171 25.51 -35.95 -63.22
C ASP A 171 26.68 -36.48 -62.37
N TYR A 172 26.63 -36.24 -61.06
CA TYR A 172 27.50 -36.92 -60.11
C TYR A 172 26.65 -37.90 -59.30
N GLY A 173 26.88 -39.18 -59.60
CA GLY A 173 26.28 -40.32 -58.94
C GLY A 173 26.53 -40.28 -57.44
N VAL A 174 25.43 -40.49 -56.70
CA VAL A 174 25.45 -40.67 -55.25
C VAL A 174 25.97 -42.08 -54.96
N GLU A 175 27.27 -42.20 -54.67
CA GLU A 175 27.78 -43.32 -53.89
C GLU A 175 27.55 -43.02 -52.41
N LEU A 176 26.51 -43.66 -51.87
CA LEU A 176 26.34 -43.87 -50.43
C LEU A 176 27.53 -44.67 -49.91
N PHE A 177 28.43 -44.10 -49.09
CA PHE A 177 29.08 -44.78 -47.96
C PHE A 177 29.65 -43.77 -46.95
N ASP A 178 29.25 -43.95 -45.68
CA ASP A 178 29.97 -43.67 -44.44
C ASP A 178 30.38 -42.23 -44.03
N ASP A 179 29.40 -41.36 -43.73
CA ASP A 179 29.64 -40.22 -42.82
C ASP A 179 28.39 -39.82 -42.01
N ILE A 180 27.77 -40.80 -41.34
CA ILE A 180 26.66 -40.58 -40.39
C ILE A 180 27.20 -40.23 -38.98
N SER A 181 28.51 -39.98 -38.82
CA SER A 181 29.10 -39.65 -37.50
C SER A 181 29.39 -38.17 -37.26
N PHE A 182 29.24 -37.29 -38.26
CA PHE A 182 29.49 -35.85 -38.06
C PHE A 182 28.23 -35.06 -37.68
N LEU A 183 27.05 -35.45 -38.15
CA LEU A 183 25.80 -34.75 -37.83
C LEU A 183 25.19 -35.11 -36.47
N GLU A 184 25.60 -36.22 -35.86
CA GLU A 184 25.15 -36.61 -34.52
C GLU A 184 26.02 -35.97 -33.41
N LEU A 185 27.18 -35.40 -33.77
CA LEU A 185 28.08 -34.69 -32.85
C LEU A 185 27.85 -33.16 -32.82
N GLU A 186 27.16 -32.60 -33.81
CA GLU A 186 27.00 -31.14 -34.00
C GLU A 186 25.59 -30.63 -33.63
N LEU A 187 24.72 -31.51 -33.12
CA LEU A 187 23.36 -31.21 -32.63
C LEU A 187 23.17 -31.52 -31.14
N ALA A 188 24.26 -31.67 -30.38
CA ALA A 188 24.24 -31.33 -28.96
C ALA A 188 24.29 -29.80 -28.87
N ALA A 189 23.17 -29.15 -29.17
CA ALA A 189 22.98 -27.77 -28.77
C ALA A 189 23.10 -27.76 -27.24
N GLU A 190 24.16 -27.16 -26.71
CA GLU A 190 24.26 -26.83 -25.29
C GLU A 190 23.00 -26.04 -24.94
N GLU A 191 22.03 -26.69 -24.28
CA GLU A 191 20.89 -25.97 -23.74
C GLU A 191 21.47 -24.92 -22.77
N PRO A 192 21.19 -23.63 -22.95
CA PRO A 192 21.76 -22.60 -22.10
C PRO A 192 21.37 -22.91 -20.66
N PHE A 193 22.38 -23.07 -19.78
CA PHE A 193 22.14 -23.33 -18.37
C PHE A 193 21.28 -22.20 -17.76
N VAL A 194 20.12 -22.55 -17.23
CA VAL A 194 19.23 -21.63 -16.54
C VAL A 194 19.33 -21.91 -15.03
N PRO A 195 19.89 -20.99 -14.23
CA PRO A 195 19.95 -21.15 -12.79
C PRO A 195 18.55 -21.30 -12.19
N GLU A 196 18.30 -22.36 -11.44
CA GLU A 196 17.04 -22.57 -10.71
C GLU A 196 17.17 -22.14 -9.25
N TRP A 197 16.05 -21.74 -8.65
CA TRP A 197 15.99 -21.44 -7.22
C TRP A 197 15.83 -22.73 -6.44
N GLU A 198 16.77 -22.99 -5.55
CA GLU A 198 16.73 -24.09 -4.60
C GLU A 198 16.56 -23.56 -3.18
N THR A 199 15.77 -24.24 -2.35
CA THR A 199 15.58 -23.88 -0.94
C THR A 199 16.42 -24.79 -0.04
N HIS A 200 17.29 -24.21 0.77
CA HIS A 200 17.98 -24.93 1.85
C HIS A 200 17.28 -24.71 3.18
N ILE A 201 17.13 -25.78 3.97
CA ILE A 201 16.63 -25.71 5.35
C ILE A 201 17.81 -26.00 6.28
N VAL A 202 18.15 -25.03 7.12
CA VAL A 202 19.27 -25.11 8.06
C VAL A 202 19.05 -26.27 9.05
N GLU A 203 20.05 -27.13 9.16
CA GLU A 203 20.05 -28.25 10.09
C GLU A 203 20.62 -27.88 11.48
N SER A 204 20.41 -28.75 12.48
CA SER A 204 20.92 -28.51 13.83
C SER A 204 22.45 -28.59 13.88
N GLY A 205 23.09 -27.49 14.28
CA GLY A 205 24.55 -27.42 14.42
C GLY A 205 25.28 -27.04 13.12
N GLU A 206 24.54 -26.81 12.04
CA GLU A 206 25.09 -26.29 10.79
C GLU A 206 25.54 -24.82 10.94
N THR A 207 26.60 -24.46 10.22
CA THR A 207 27.11 -23.07 10.18
C THR A 207 27.21 -22.61 8.74
N PHE A 208 26.91 -21.33 8.48
CA PHE A 208 26.96 -20.78 7.13
C PHE A 208 28.33 -20.98 6.47
N ALA A 209 29.43 -20.79 7.20
CA ALA A 209 30.77 -20.95 6.61
C ALA A 209 31.03 -22.37 6.09
N VAL A 210 30.55 -23.41 6.79
CA VAL A 210 30.70 -24.80 6.38
C VAL A 210 29.74 -25.14 5.23
N LEU A 211 28.49 -24.68 5.31
CA LEU A 211 27.52 -24.87 4.24
C LEU A 211 27.97 -24.17 2.95
N ALA A 212 28.42 -22.93 3.05
CA ALA A 212 28.83 -22.11 1.92
C ALA A 212 30.00 -22.76 1.16
N GLN A 213 30.94 -23.36 1.89
CA GLN A 213 32.06 -24.10 1.31
C GLN A 213 31.64 -25.43 0.66
N ASN A 214 30.70 -26.15 1.27
CA ASN A 214 30.34 -27.49 0.82
C ASN A 214 29.24 -27.52 -0.25
N HIS A 215 28.34 -26.53 -0.25
CA HIS A 215 27.11 -26.54 -1.06
C HIS A 215 26.92 -25.29 -1.91
N LEU A 216 27.56 -24.15 -1.57
CA LEU A 216 27.40 -22.90 -2.33
C LEU A 216 28.66 -22.54 -3.14
N GLY A 217 29.66 -23.41 -3.16
CA GLY A 217 30.91 -23.20 -3.91
C GLY A 217 31.72 -21.97 -3.45
N LEU A 218 31.55 -21.51 -2.20
CA LEU A 218 32.22 -20.33 -1.67
C LEU A 218 33.46 -20.69 -0.85
N GLY A 219 34.62 -20.12 -1.20
CA GLY A 219 35.83 -20.23 -0.40
C GLY A 219 35.74 -19.49 0.94
N TYR A 220 36.58 -19.87 1.91
CA TYR A 220 36.59 -19.23 3.24
C TYR A 220 36.81 -17.71 3.19
N SER A 221 37.66 -17.22 2.29
CA SER A 221 37.89 -15.78 2.11
C SER A 221 36.68 -15.05 1.51
N GLU A 222 35.97 -15.67 0.57
CA GLU A 222 34.74 -15.12 -0.02
C GLU A 222 33.63 -15.05 1.04
N VAL A 223 33.50 -16.08 1.88
CA VAL A 223 32.56 -16.07 3.01
C VAL A 223 32.85 -14.93 3.98
N LEU A 224 34.12 -14.69 4.32
CA LEU A 224 34.48 -13.58 5.21
C LEU A 224 34.18 -12.22 4.58
N ALA A 225 34.50 -12.02 3.31
CA ALA A 225 34.18 -10.79 2.58
C ALA A 225 32.66 -10.56 2.52
N LEU A 226 31.89 -11.61 2.21
CA LEU A 226 30.43 -11.56 2.21
C LEU A 226 29.85 -11.14 3.56
N LEU A 227 30.37 -11.69 4.66
CA LEU A 227 29.93 -11.31 6.00
C LEU A 227 30.29 -9.86 6.34
N GLU A 228 31.40 -9.33 5.85
CA GLU A 228 31.77 -7.92 6.05
C GLU A 228 30.84 -6.95 5.31
N ASP A 229 30.35 -7.32 4.13
CA ASP A 229 29.47 -6.49 3.29
C ASP A 229 27.99 -6.53 3.73
N LEU A 230 27.61 -7.46 4.61
CA LEU A 230 26.24 -7.53 5.12
C LEU A 230 25.91 -6.39 6.09
N PRO A 231 24.68 -5.83 6.02
CA PRO A 231 24.22 -4.81 6.97
C PRO A 231 24.11 -5.36 8.41
N ASP A 232 23.80 -6.66 8.56
CA ASP A 232 23.90 -7.37 9.83
C ASP A 232 24.45 -8.78 9.61
N GLN A 233 25.68 -9.01 10.09
CA GLN A 233 26.35 -10.32 10.07
C GLN A 233 25.54 -11.43 10.74
N ARG A 234 24.64 -11.10 11.67
CA ARG A 234 23.80 -12.08 12.37
C ARG A 234 22.84 -12.81 11.45
N LEU A 235 22.51 -12.24 10.29
CA LEU A 235 21.63 -12.86 9.31
C LEU A 235 22.16 -14.22 8.84
N LEU A 236 23.48 -14.32 8.64
CA LEU A 236 24.13 -15.55 8.21
C LEU A 236 24.85 -16.30 9.35
N THR A 237 25.12 -15.64 10.48
CA THR A 237 25.87 -16.27 11.60
C THR A 237 24.98 -16.80 12.73
N ASN A 238 23.74 -16.29 12.90
CA ASN A 238 22.80 -16.76 13.92
C ASN A 238 21.70 -17.67 13.33
N TRP A 239 22.12 -18.62 12.50
CA TRP A 239 21.22 -19.61 11.94
C TRP A 239 20.67 -20.54 13.01
N ARG A 240 19.34 -20.71 13.02
CA ARG A 240 18.64 -21.68 13.85
C ARG A 240 18.16 -22.81 12.96
N ALA A 241 18.12 -24.01 13.52
CA ALA A 241 17.54 -25.16 12.82
C ALA A 241 16.09 -24.84 12.41
N GLY A 242 15.77 -25.10 11.14
CA GLY A 242 14.46 -24.79 10.54
C GLY A 242 14.37 -23.43 9.85
N ASN A 243 15.37 -22.54 9.97
CA ASN A 243 15.48 -21.38 9.08
C ASN A 243 15.71 -21.87 7.64
N SER A 244 15.23 -21.13 6.66
CA SER A 244 15.46 -21.43 5.25
C SER A 244 15.90 -20.21 4.46
N PHE A 245 16.62 -20.44 3.38
CA PHE A 245 16.96 -19.45 2.38
C PHE A 245 16.91 -20.09 1.00
N ASP A 246 16.69 -19.28 -0.01
CA ASP A 246 16.76 -19.75 -1.39
C ASP A 246 18.08 -19.29 -2.02
N TYR A 247 18.65 -20.12 -2.88
CA TYR A 247 19.87 -19.82 -3.60
C TYR A 247 19.80 -20.28 -5.06
N GLN A 248 20.66 -19.71 -5.90
CA GLN A 248 20.89 -20.12 -7.27
C GLN A 248 22.38 -20.34 -7.47
N LEU A 249 22.74 -21.45 -8.13
CA LEU A 249 24.12 -21.77 -8.50
C LEU A 249 24.32 -21.58 -10.01
N ASP A 250 25.55 -21.27 -10.42
CA ASP A 250 25.96 -21.34 -11.82
C ASP A 250 26.23 -22.78 -12.27
N GLU A 251 26.58 -22.95 -13.54
CA GLU A 251 26.91 -24.25 -14.13
C GLU A 251 28.09 -24.95 -13.42
N ASP A 252 28.99 -24.17 -12.82
CA ASP A 252 30.16 -24.63 -12.06
C ASP A 252 29.83 -24.93 -10.58
N GLY A 253 28.58 -24.75 -10.14
CA GLY A 253 28.14 -24.96 -8.75
C GLY A 253 28.53 -23.83 -7.79
N ARG A 254 28.86 -22.63 -8.29
CA ARG A 254 29.17 -21.45 -7.48
C ARG A 254 27.92 -20.62 -7.26
N LEU A 255 27.82 -20.01 -6.08
CA LEU A 255 26.70 -19.14 -5.74
C LEU A 255 26.61 -17.93 -6.69
N LEU A 256 25.49 -17.84 -7.41
CA LEU A 256 25.09 -16.66 -8.18
C LEU A 256 24.27 -15.70 -7.34
N SER A 257 23.21 -16.22 -6.72
CA SER A 257 22.27 -15.40 -5.94
C SER A 257 21.80 -16.14 -4.70
N LEU A 258 21.54 -15.40 -3.61
CA LEU A 258 20.97 -15.92 -2.37
C LEU A 258 19.94 -14.93 -1.84
N ARG A 259 18.72 -15.38 -1.56
CA ARG A 259 17.71 -14.57 -0.88
C ARG A 259 17.29 -15.18 0.44
N MET A 260 17.10 -14.32 1.43
CA MET A 260 16.69 -14.70 2.77
C MET A 260 15.71 -13.68 3.33
N MET A 261 14.53 -14.17 3.74
CA MET A 261 13.55 -13.36 4.44
C MET A 261 13.92 -13.25 5.92
N GLN A 262 14.01 -12.02 6.43
CA GLN A 262 14.26 -11.76 7.86
C GLN A 262 12.97 -11.81 8.68
N ASN A 263 11.89 -11.37 8.04
CA ASN A 263 10.53 -11.42 8.52
C ASN A 263 9.59 -11.67 7.32
N THR A 264 8.29 -11.72 7.54
CA THR A 264 7.30 -12.03 6.50
C THR A 264 7.30 -11.02 5.33
N ARG A 265 7.75 -9.77 5.56
CA ARG A 265 7.81 -8.68 4.56
C ARG A 265 9.23 -8.42 4.04
N ASP A 266 10.20 -8.26 4.92
CA ASP A 266 11.54 -7.81 4.56
C ASP A 266 12.53 -8.97 4.48
N GLY A 267 13.40 -8.90 3.48
CA GLY A 267 14.50 -9.82 3.27
C GLY A 267 15.73 -9.13 2.70
N ILE A 268 16.75 -9.94 2.46
CA ILE A 268 17.95 -9.55 1.72
C ILE A 268 18.10 -10.45 0.50
N MET A 269 18.65 -9.88 -0.56
CA MET A 269 19.14 -10.58 -1.74
C MET A 269 20.62 -10.27 -1.89
N LEU A 270 21.39 -11.31 -2.12
CA LEU A 270 22.81 -11.28 -2.42
C LEU A 270 22.94 -11.70 -3.88
N GLU A 271 23.55 -10.86 -4.71
CA GLU A 271 23.83 -11.18 -6.12
C GLU A 271 25.33 -11.06 -6.35
N ARG A 272 25.95 -12.09 -6.94
CA ARG A 272 27.38 -12.08 -7.27
C ARG A 272 27.63 -11.03 -8.36
N ASP A 273 28.55 -10.11 -8.08
CA ASP A 273 29.02 -9.07 -9.00
C ASP A 273 30.55 -9.11 -9.05
N GLU A 274 31.07 -9.61 -10.18
CA GLU A 274 32.48 -9.94 -10.40
C GLU A 274 33.09 -10.79 -9.26
N ASP A 275 33.76 -10.14 -8.29
CA ASP A 275 34.48 -10.74 -7.17
C ASP A 275 33.83 -10.45 -5.80
N HIS A 276 32.69 -9.75 -5.74
CA HIS A 276 31.95 -9.45 -4.52
C HIS A 276 30.46 -9.80 -4.61
N PHE A 277 29.70 -9.59 -3.54
CA PHE A 277 28.25 -9.74 -3.55
C PHE A 277 27.58 -8.40 -3.32
N ALA A 278 26.77 -7.97 -4.28
CA ALA A 278 25.88 -6.84 -4.10
C ALA A 278 24.74 -7.25 -3.13
N VAL A 279 24.60 -6.52 -2.04
CA VAL A 279 23.53 -6.74 -1.06
C VAL A 279 22.41 -5.75 -1.34
N THR A 280 21.23 -6.27 -1.65
CA THR A 280 20.01 -5.47 -1.79
C THR A 280 18.96 -5.92 -0.79
N THR A 281 18.13 -4.98 -0.34
CA THR A 281 16.95 -5.30 0.46
C THR A 281 15.82 -5.70 -0.48
N ILE A 282 15.16 -6.81 -0.18
CA ILE A 282 13.96 -7.24 -0.90
C ILE A 282 12.75 -7.08 0.02
N GLU A 283 11.64 -6.63 -0.55
CA GLU A 283 10.37 -6.49 0.15
C GLU A 283 9.32 -7.32 -0.58
N ARG A 284 8.66 -8.20 0.16
CA ARG A 284 7.49 -8.92 -0.34
C ARG A 284 6.28 -7.99 -0.29
N GLN A 285 5.68 -7.78 -1.44
CA GLN A 285 4.46 -6.98 -1.56
C GLN A 285 3.28 -7.78 -1.00
N GLY A 286 2.52 -7.16 -0.11
CA GLY A 286 1.27 -7.72 0.39
C GLY A 286 0.06 -7.23 -0.36
N GLU A 287 -1.04 -7.96 -0.24
CA GLU A 287 -2.34 -7.51 -0.71
C GLU A 287 -3.02 -6.67 0.37
N PRO A 288 -3.37 -5.40 0.10
CA PRO A 288 -4.04 -4.57 1.09
C PRO A 288 -5.45 -5.12 1.35
N VAL A 289 -5.73 -5.46 2.60
CA VAL A 289 -7.03 -5.95 3.05
C VAL A 289 -7.59 -5.03 4.13
N GLN A 290 -8.86 -4.67 3.97
CA GLN A 290 -9.60 -3.90 4.96
C GLN A 290 -10.56 -4.81 5.71
N ARG A 291 -10.63 -4.65 7.03
CA ARG A 291 -11.48 -5.48 7.90
C ARG A 291 -12.18 -4.63 8.95
N LEU A 292 -13.47 -4.86 9.11
CA LEU A 292 -14.28 -4.28 10.18
C LEU A 292 -14.27 -5.17 11.40
N TYR A 293 -13.89 -4.59 12.54
CA TYR A 293 -13.96 -5.20 13.86
C TYR A 293 -15.05 -4.52 14.67
N ALA A 294 -15.90 -5.29 15.32
CA ALA A 294 -16.98 -4.77 16.16
C ALA A 294 -16.99 -5.47 17.52
N GLY A 295 -17.29 -4.73 18.58
CA GLY A 295 -17.31 -5.26 19.93
C GLY A 295 -18.15 -4.42 20.89
N SER A 296 -18.31 -4.93 22.11
CA SER A 296 -18.92 -4.20 23.22
C SER A 296 -17.97 -4.16 24.41
N VAL A 297 -18.01 -3.06 25.16
CA VAL A 297 -17.14 -2.85 26.29
C VAL A 297 -17.58 -3.75 27.45
N SER A 298 -16.67 -4.62 27.90
CA SER A 298 -16.83 -5.43 29.09
C SER A 298 -15.58 -5.31 29.97
N GLY A 299 -15.63 -4.40 30.94
CA GLY A 299 -14.50 -4.10 31.82
C GLY A 299 -13.56 -3.07 31.19
N SER A 300 -12.34 -3.45 30.84
CA SER A 300 -11.39 -2.54 30.20
C SER A 300 -11.65 -2.46 28.69
N PHE A 301 -11.69 -1.24 28.14
CA PHE A 301 -11.84 -1.02 26.70
C PHE A 301 -10.77 -1.76 25.90
N ALA A 302 -9.48 -1.59 26.23
CA ALA A 302 -8.38 -2.25 25.52
C ALA A 302 -8.52 -3.78 25.48
N ARG A 303 -8.95 -4.41 26.60
CA ARG A 303 -9.21 -5.87 26.63
C ARG A 303 -10.42 -6.26 25.77
N SER A 304 -11.45 -5.41 25.73
CA SER A 304 -12.63 -5.64 24.90
C SER A 304 -12.29 -5.53 23.42
N ALA A 305 -11.46 -4.56 23.04
CA ALA A 305 -10.95 -4.37 21.68
C ALA A 305 -10.03 -5.53 21.27
N GLN A 306 -9.12 -5.98 22.14
CA GLN A 306 -8.26 -7.12 21.84
C GLN A 306 -9.08 -8.41 21.63
N ALA A 307 -10.18 -8.59 22.37
CA ALA A 307 -11.06 -9.75 22.22
C ALA A 307 -11.79 -9.81 20.87
N THR A 308 -11.84 -8.73 20.09
CA THR A 308 -12.40 -8.76 18.73
C THR A 308 -11.43 -9.34 17.69
N GLY A 309 -10.18 -9.62 18.07
CA GLY A 309 -9.12 -10.06 17.16
C GLY A 309 -8.23 -8.93 16.63
N LEU A 310 -8.39 -7.70 17.13
CA LEU A 310 -7.46 -6.61 16.83
C LEU A 310 -6.08 -6.92 17.40
N ASN A 311 -5.02 -6.66 16.62
CA ASN A 311 -3.66 -6.81 17.10
C ASN A 311 -3.31 -5.71 18.13
N SER A 312 -2.23 -5.94 18.88
CA SER A 312 -1.81 -5.05 19.98
C SER A 312 -1.50 -3.61 19.53
N ASN A 313 -0.99 -3.43 18.31
CA ASN A 313 -0.65 -2.11 17.78
C ASN A 313 -1.93 -1.31 17.48
N SER A 314 -2.89 -1.92 16.78
CA SER A 314 -4.19 -1.30 16.49
C SER A 314 -4.98 -1.02 17.78
N VAL A 315 -4.95 -1.90 18.78
CA VAL A 315 -5.58 -1.64 20.09
C VAL A 315 -4.95 -0.44 20.79
N THR A 316 -3.62 -0.31 20.74
CA THR A 316 -2.90 0.81 21.35
C THR A 316 -3.21 2.13 20.65
N GLU A 317 -3.18 2.13 19.31
CA GLU A 317 -3.55 3.29 18.49
C GLU A 317 -4.99 3.72 18.76
N LEU A 318 -5.94 2.78 18.69
CA LEU A 318 -7.36 3.01 18.97
C LEU A 318 -7.59 3.60 20.36
N THR A 319 -6.94 3.04 21.39
CA THR A 319 -7.06 3.53 22.77
C THR A 319 -6.56 4.97 22.88
N ARG A 320 -5.38 5.28 22.33
CA ARG A 320 -4.82 6.64 22.33
C ARG A 320 -5.69 7.64 21.57
N LEU A 321 -6.25 7.21 20.44
CA LEU A 321 -7.13 8.02 19.61
C LEU A 321 -8.39 8.43 20.38
N LEU A 322 -9.07 7.47 21.00
CA LEU A 322 -10.29 7.72 21.77
C LEU A 322 -10.02 8.49 23.06
N GLU A 323 -8.87 8.26 23.73
CA GLU A 323 -8.45 9.01 24.93
C GLU A 323 -8.36 10.53 24.70
N LYS A 324 -8.24 11.00 23.45
CA LYS A 324 -8.25 12.44 23.13
C LYS A 324 -9.57 13.13 23.52
N LYS A 325 -10.70 12.40 23.51
CA LYS A 325 -12.04 12.95 23.80
C LYS A 325 -12.82 12.16 24.87
N LEU A 326 -12.42 10.93 25.17
CA LEU A 326 -13.12 10.02 26.08
C LEU A 326 -12.22 9.65 27.26
N ASP A 327 -12.66 9.90 28.50
CA ASP A 327 -12.00 9.33 29.68
C ASP A 327 -12.60 7.95 29.97
N PHE A 328 -11.89 6.88 29.59
CA PHE A 328 -12.36 5.50 29.76
C PHE A 328 -12.76 5.13 31.20
N ARG A 329 -12.24 5.81 32.23
CA ARG A 329 -12.60 5.53 33.63
C ARG A 329 -13.93 6.17 34.01
N ARG A 330 -14.27 7.31 33.40
CA ARG A 330 -15.42 8.13 33.76
C ARG A 330 -16.59 7.94 32.82
N ASP A 331 -16.31 7.84 31.53
CA ASP A 331 -17.28 7.98 30.45
C ASP A 331 -17.69 6.61 29.90
N SER A 332 -16.75 5.67 29.78
CA SER A 332 -17.04 4.32 29.27
C SER A 332 -17.90 3.49 30.23
N ARG A 333 -18.91 2.79 29.70
CA ARG A 333 -19.81 1.90 30.42
C ARG A 333 -19.81 0.50 29.84
N ARG A 334 -20.14 -0.48 30.68
CA ARG A 334 -20.33 -1.85 30.21
C ARG A 334 -21.53 -1.85 29.25
N GLY A 335 -21.33 -2.39 28.05
CA GLY A 335 -22.34 -2.43 27.00
C GLY A 335 -22.21 -1.35 25.94
N ASP A 336 -21.35 -0.33 26.15
CA ASP A 336 -20.97 0.60 25.07
C ASP A 336 -20.43 -0.19 23.87
N ARG A 337 -20.77 0.21 22.66
CA ARG A 337 -20.41 -0.48 21.43
C ARG A 337 -19.31 0.28 20.71
N PHE A 338 -18.46 -0.45 20.00
CA PHE A 338 -17.45 0.16 19.16
C PHE A 338 -17.27 -0.65 17.87
N GLN A 339 -16.91 0.06 16.82
CA GLN A 339 -16.58 -0.47 15.51
C GLN A 339 -15.29 0.19 15.04
N VAL A 340 -14.40 -0.60 14.43
CA VAL A 340 -13.07 -0.17 14.00
C VAL A 340 -12.80 -0.77 12.64
N LEU A 341 -12.65 0.10 11.64
CA LEU A 341 -12.18 -0.29 10.31
C LEU A 341 -10.65 -0.22 10.32
N VAL A 342 -10.00 -1.33 9.98
CA VAL A 342 -8.54 -1.45 9.94
C VAL A 342 -8.12 -1.89 8.54
N GLU A 343 -7.06 -1.31 8.05
CA GLU A 343 -6.35 -1.78 6.86
C GLU A 343 -5.06 -2.46 7.27
N SER A 344 -4.70 -3.54 6.62
CA SER A 344 -3.47 -4.30 6.83
C SER A 344 -3.03 -4.95 5.53
N ASP A 345 -1.75 -5.25 5.39
CA ASP A 345 -1.25 -6.00 4.25
C ASP A 345 -1.27 -7.50 4.56
N MET A 346 -1.86 -8.30 3.67
CA MET A 346 -1.89 -9.75 3.79
C MET A 346 -0.72 -10.36 3.01
N ILE A 347 0.14 -11.08 3.72
CA ILE A 347 1.31 -11.77 3.16
C ILE A 347 1.34 -13.20 3.71
N ASP A 348 1.28 -14.20 2.83
CA ASP A 348 1.26 -15.63 3.19
C ASP A 348 0.22 -16.01 4.26
N GLY A 349 -0.93 -15.32 4.25
CA GLY A 349 -2.03 -15.53 5.21
C GLY A 349 -1.85 -14.81 6.56
N GLU A 350 -0.74 -14.10 6.76
CA GLU A 350 -0.50 -13.23 7.92
C GLU A 350 -0.87 -11.77 7.59
N THR A 351 -1.50 -11.07 8.54
CA THR A 351 -1.79 -9.64 8.41
C THR A 351 -0.69 -8.80 9.07
N LEU A 352 -0.09 -7.90 8.31
CA LEU A 352 0.99 -7.02 8.72
C LEU A 352 0.59 -5.54 8.58
N ASP A 353 1.38 -4.65 9.15
CA ASP A 353 1.30 -3.19 8.96
C ASP A 353 -0.09 -2.60 9.17
N SER A 354 -0.79 -3.10 10.18
CA SER A 354 -2.18 -2.73 10.42
C SER A 354 -2.31 -1.29 10.89
N ARG A 355 -3.18 -0.52 10.25
CA ARG A 355 -3.52 0.87 10.58
C ARG A 355 -5.02 1.06 10.72
N VAL A 356 -5.44 1.79 11.75
CA VAL A 356 -6.86 2.11 11.95
C VAL A 356 -7.29 3.16 10.93
N LEU A 357 -8.31 2.89 10.11
CA LEU A 357 -8.85 3.84 9.13
C LEU A 357 -10.00 4.68 9.71
N ALA A 358 -10.94 4.04 10.41
CA ALA A 358 -12.10 4.72 10.96
C ALA A 358 -12.58 4.04 12.24
N VAL A 359 -13.17 4.81 13.13
CA VAL A 359 -13.67 4.35 14.42
C VAL A 359 -15.02 4.97 14.70
N LYS A 360 -15.94 4.14 15.18
CA LYS A 360 -17.21 4.57 15.75
C LYS A 360 -17.31 4.01 17.17
N TYR A 361 -17.49 4.89 18.15
CA TYR A 361 -17.77 4.56 19.53
C TYR A 361 -19.17 5.08 19.86
N ASP A 362 -20.04 4.16 20.29
CA ASP A 362 -21.42 4.44 20.66
C ASP A 362 -21.60 4.06 22.13
N GLY A 363 -21.55 5.07 23.01
CA GLY A 363 -21.68 4.92 24.44
C GLY A 363 -22.74 5.82 25.05
N GLU A 364 -23.26 5.40 26.20
CA GLU A 364 -24.36 6.12 26.89
C GLU A 364 -24.03 7.60 27.20
N ARG A 365 -22.75 7.90 27.42
CA ARG A 365 -22.26 9.22 27.86
C ARG A 365 -21.46 9.98 26.81
N MET A 366 -21.11 9.31 25.72
CA MET A 366 -20.27 9.86 24.67
C MET A 366 -20.43 9.01 23.42
N ASP A 367 -20.74 9.69 22.33
CA ASP A 367 -20.65 9.20 20.97
C ASP A 367 -19.46 9.86 20.26
N LEU A 368 -18.70 9.08 19.49
CA LEU A 368 -17.56 9.59 18.74
C LEU A 368 -17.36 8.78 17.47
N THR A 369 -17.43 9.46 16.33
CA THR A 369 -17.05 8.89 15.03
C THR A 369 -15.89 9.68 14.47
N VAL A 370 -14.84 8.98 14.02
CA VAL A 370 -13.62 9.59 13.52
C VAL A 370 -13.06 8.79 12.35
N VAL A 371 -12.49 9.51 11.39
CA VAL A 371 -11.95 8.95 10.15
C VAL A 371 -10.56 9.53 9.90
N ARG A 372 -9.64 8.66 9.45
CA ARG A 372 -8.28 9.03 9.06
C ARG A 372 -8.30 9.69 7.69
N ASN A 373 -7.70 10.87 7.58
CA ASN A 373 -7.44 11.55 6.33
C ASN A 373 -6.20 10.94 5.66
N ALA A 374 -6.28 10.53 4.40
CA ALA A 374 -5.15 9.88 3.72
C ALA A 374 -4.01 10.86 3.39
N ASN A 375 -4.29 12.17 3.37
CA ASN A 375 -3.31 13.18 2.98
C ASN A 375 -2.31 13.52 4.09
N ASP A 376 -2.76 13.52 5.34
CA ASP A 376 -1.96 13.94 6.50
C ASP A 376 -1.91 12.90 7.64
N ASP A 377 -2.57 11.76 7.45
CA ASP A 377 -2.63 10.65 8.40
C ASP A 377 -3.31 10.99 9.75
N ASN A 378 -3.94 12.16 9.86
CA ASN A 378 -4.65 12.61 11.07
C ASN A 378 -6.11 12.15 11.08
N PHE A 379 -6.69 12.09 12.27
CA PHE A 379 -8.09 11.74 12.47
C PHE A 379 -8.96 12.97 12.68
N TYR A 380 -10.08 13.00 11.95
CA TYR A 380 -11.08 14.06 12.01
C TYR A 380 -12.47 13.46 12.23
N THR A 381 -13.39 14.25 12.79
CA THR A 381 -14.82 13.92 12.76
C THR A 381 -15.34 13.96 11.32
N PRO A 382 -16.51 13.36 11.00
CA PRO A 382 -17.10 13.43 9.65
C PRO A 382 -17.28 14.86 9.11
N GLU A 383 -17.42 15.84 10.00
CA GLU A 383 -17.53 17.27 9.68
C GLU A 383 -16.17 17.95 9.45
N GLY A 384 -15.05 17.21 9.56
CA GLY A 384 -13.68 17.71 9.43
C GLY A 384 -13.12 18.33 10.72
N GLY A 385 -13.75 18.10 11.88
CA GLY A 385 -13.27 18.61 13.16
C GLY A 385 -12.05 17.85 13.66
N SER A 386 -10.99 18.56 14.09
CA SER A 386 -9.82 17.90 14.68
C SER A 386 -10.10 17.33 16.06
N LEU A 387 -9.51 16.17 16.35
CA LEU A 387 -9.58 15.55 17.67
C LEU A 387 -8.58 16.13 18.66
N ASP A 388 -7.51 16.75 18.15
CA ASP A 388 -6.47 17.26 19.02
C ASP A 388 -7.04 18.37 19.93
N PRO A 389 -6.72 18.34 21.23
CA PRO A 389 -7.15 19.38 22.14
C PRO A 389 -6.59 20.72 21.67
N ALA A 390 -7.46 21.54 21.09
CA ALA A 390 -7.19 22.89 20.64
C ALA A 390 -6.44 23.67 21.74
N PHE A 391 -5.29 24.24 21.40
CA PHE A 391 -4.56 25.14 22.27
C PHE A 391 -4.38 26.50 21.61
N ALA A 392 -5.19 27.47 21.99
CA ALA A 392 -5.03 28.85 21.53
C ALA A 392 -3.70 29.43 21.99
N ARG A 393 -2.94 29.98 21.04
CA ARG A 393 -1.65 30.61 21.32
C ARG A 393 -1.76 31.81 22.26
N HIS A 394 -2.86 32.55 22.18
CA HIS A 394 -3.12 33.73 22.99
C HIS A 394 -4.24 33.46 24.01
N PRO A 395 -4.04 33.79 25.30
CA PRO A 395 -5.05 33.59 26.34
C PRO A 395 -5.99 34.80 26.50
N PHE A 396 -6.34 35.45 25.39
CA PHE A 396 -7.22 36.64 25.36
C PHE A 396 -7.81 36.80 23.96
N GLU A 397 -8.91 37.56 23.88
CA GLU A 397 -9.50 37.96 22.60
C GLU A 397 -8.89 39.28 22.11
N GLY A 398 -8.81 39.46 20.78
CA GLY A 398 -8.27 40.66 20.15
C GLY A 398 -6.75 40.65 20.00
N SER A 399 -6.17 41.83 19.77
CA SER A 399 -4.73 42.01 19.55
C SER A 399 -4.16 42.95 20.60
N TYR A 400 -3.13 42.48 21.31
CA TYR A 400 -2.37 43.26 22.28
C TYR A 400 -0.88 43.20 21.93
N ARG A 401 -0.18 44.30 22.17
CA ARG A 401 1.25 44.40 21.84
C ARG A 401 2.07 43.51 22.79
N LEU A 402 2.89 42.64 22.20
CA LEU A 402 3.96 41.92 22.91
C LEU A 402 5.01 42.94 23.35
N SER A 403 5.07 43.22 24.66
CA SER A 403 6.01 44.18 25.25
C SER A 403 7.34 43.56 25.64
N SER A 404 7.36 42.27 25.98
CA SER A 404 8.59 41.51 26.26
C SER A 404 8.42 40.05 25.89
N GLY A 405 9.35 39.49 25.12
CA GLY A 405 9.32 38.08 24.72
C GLY A 405 10.01 37.16 25.71
N PHE A 406 9.76 35.86 25.59
CA PHE A 406 10.50 34.82 26.31
C PHE A 406 12.00 34.92 26.01
N ASN A 407 12.83 34.97 27.05
CA ASN A 407 14.28 35.06 26.90
C ASN A 407 15.00 34.44 28.11
N PRO A 408 15.53 33.21 27.99
CA PRO A 408 16.20 32.53 29.09
C PRO A 408 17.56 33.16 29.44
N ARG A 409 18.10 34.04 28.59
CA ARG A 409 19.39 34.72 28.75
C ARG A 409 19.27 36.23 28.94
N ARG A 410 18.07 36.74 29.30
CA ARG A 410 17.85 38.18 29.50
C ARG A 410 18.80 38.72 30.57
N LEU A 411 19.55 39.77 30.26
CA LEU A 411 20.46 40.41 31.21
C LEU A 411 19.75 41.52 31.97
N HIS A 412 19.97 41.59 33.28
CA HIS A 412 19.49 42.71 34.08
C HIS A 412 20.34 43.96 33.80
N PRO A 413 19.75 45.09 33.38
CA PRO A 413 20.49 46.23 32.83
C PRO A 413 21.48 46.87 33.82
N VAL A 414 21.19 46.80 35.11
CA VAL A 414 22.05 47.39 36.15
C VAL A 414 23.12 46.43 36.66
N THR A 415 22.81 45.14 36.78
CA THR A 415 23.68 44.17 37.48
C THR A 415 24.45 43.27 36.53
N GLY A 416 24.10 43.27 35.24
CA GLY A 416 24.70 42.41 34.21
C GLY A 416 24.43 40.91 34.40
N ARG A 417 23.67 40.52 35.43
CA ARG A 417 23.37 39.11 35.71
C ARG A 417 22.21 38.63 34.83
N VAL A 418 22.27 37.35 34.43
CA VAL A 418 21.16 36.69 33.74
C VAL A 418 19.97 36.61 34.69
N SER A 419 18.85 37.16 34.23
CA SER A 419 17.54 37.18 34.88
C SER A 419 16.50 36.72 33.86
N PRO A 420 16.32 35.39 33.72
CA PRO A 420 15.48 34.80 32.68
C PRO A 420 14.07 35.39 32.65
N HIS A 421 13.56 35.61 31.45
CA HIS A 421 12.16 35.89 31.23
C HIS A 421 11.46 34.62 30.75
N ASN A 422 10.83 33.90 31.68
CA ASN A 422 10.24 32.58 31.44
C ASN A 422 8.82 32.63 30.85
N GLY A 423 8.37 33.80 30.42
CA GLY A 423 7.05 34.02 29.84
C GLY A 423 7.09 35.05 28.73
N THR A 424 5.91 35.44 28.28
CA THR A 424 5.67 36.51 27.32
C THR A 424 4.78 37.57 27.97
N ASP A 425 5.19 38.83 27.84
CA ASP A 425 4.47 39.98 28.39
C ASP A 425 3.63 40.64 27.29
N PHE A 426 2.34 40.77 27.55
CA PHE A 426 1.40 41.49 26.70
C PHE A 426 0.91 42.74 27.41
N ALA A 427 1.23 43.91 26.86
CA ALA A 427 0.77 45.18 27.40
C ALA A 427 -0.75 45.32 27.16
N MET A 428 -1.51 45.43 28.25
CA MET A 428 -2.97 45.51 28.19
C MET A 428 -3.54 46.29 29.38
N PRO A 429 -4.69 46.99 29.22
CA PRO A 429 -5.35 47.69 30.31
C PRO A 429 -5.66 46.76 31.48
N ILE A 430 -5.73 47.30 32.70
CA ILE A 430 -6.23 46.55 33.87
C ILE A 430 -7.69 46.18 33.61
N GLY A 431 -8.06 44.92 33.84
CA GLY A 431 -9.44 44.45 33.68
C GLY A 431 -9.71 43.74 32.36
N THR A 432 -8.74 43.62 31.45
CA THR A 432 -8.87 42.82 30.22
C THR A 432 -9.17 41.36 30.58
N PRO A 433 -10.22 40.73 30.00
CA PRO A 433 -10.50 39.32 30.20
C PRO A 433 -9.35 38.43 29.72
N ILE A 434 -8.93 37.51 30.59
CA ILE A 434 -7.99 36.43 30.28
C ILE A 434 -8.78 35.13 30.22
N VAL A 435 -8.55 34.35 29.16
CA VAL A 435 -9.26 33.10 28.89
C VAL A 435 -8.33 31.88 28.94
N ALA A 436 -8.88 30.71 29.21
CA ALA A 436 -8.15 29.45 29.13
C ALA A 436 -7.84 29.10 27.66
N PRO A 437 -6.58 28.87 27.28
CA PRO A 437 -6.20 28.56 25.90
C PRO A 437 -6.56 27.13 25.48
N ALA A 438 -6.78 26.23 26.44
CA ALA A 438 -7.20 24.86 26.23
C ALA A 438 -7.99 24.36 27.44
N ASN A 439 -8.71 23.26 27.28
CA ASN A 439 -9.39 22.57 28.38
C ASN A 439 -8.39 22.17 29.48
N GLY A 440 -8.85 22.17 30.73
CA GLY A 440 -8.00 21.74 31.84
C GLY A 440 -8.62 21.90 33.21
N ARG A 441 -7.75 21.84 34.23
CA ARG A 441 -8.10 22.03 35.63
C ARG A 441 -7.22 23.09 36.27
N VAL A 442 -7.83 23.99 37.04
CA VAL A 442 -7.11 25.01 37.80
C VAL A 442 -6.31 24.34 38.92
N GLU A 443 -5.00 24.31 38.77
CA GLU A 443 -4.09 23.70 39.73
C GLU A 443 -3.88 24.61 40.94
N ARG A 444 -3.84 25.93 40.72
CA ARG A 444 -3.57 26.89 41.79
C ARG A 444 -4.06 28.29 41.48
N VAL A 445 -4.59 28.96 42.50
CA VAL A 445 -4.89 30.40 42.52
C VAL A 445 -4.20 30.98 43.76
N SER A 446 -3.32 31.96 43.58
CA SER A 446 -2.51 32.48 44.70
C SER A 446 -2.03 33.91 44.47
N SER A 447 -1.29 34.48 45.43
CA SER A 447 -0.71 35.82 45.37
C SER A 447 0.78 35.79 45.72
N HIS A 448 1.60 36.12 44.73
CA HIS A 448 3.04 36.38 44.71
C HIS A 448 3.44 37.79 45.19
N HIS A 449 4.49 38.01 46.00
CA HIS A 449 5.02 39.38 46.18
C HIS A 449 5.58 39.95 44.85
N ALA A 450 6.27 39.11 44.06
CA ALA A 450 6.79 39.50 42.75
C ALA A 450 5.80 39.21 41.62
N ALA A 451 5.13 38.06 41.66
CA ALA A 451 4.25 37.59 40.59
C ALA A 451 2.86 38.22 40.61
N GLY A 452 2.50 38.90 41.72
CA GLY A 452 1.16 39.41 41.94
C GLY A 452 0.16 38.27 42.11
N ARG A 453 -1.12 38.57 41.89
CA ARG A 453 -2.17 37.54 41.83
C ARG A 453 -1.98 36.73 40.56
N TYR A 454 -2.11 35.43 40.67
CA TYR A 454 -1.83 34.54 39.55
C TYR A 454 -2.64 33.24 39.61
N VAL A 455 -2.89 32.71 38.42
CA VAL A 455 -3.60 31.44 38.19
C VAL A 455 -2.66 30.49 37.47
N VAL A 456 -2.73 29.20 37.81
CA VAL A 456 -2.03 28.11 37.13
C VAL A 456 -3.05 27.06 36.71
N ILE A 457 -3.01 26.67 35.44
CA ILE A 457 -3.92 25.67 34.86
C ILE A 457 -3.08 24.52 34.32
N ARG A 458 -3.46 23.30 34.66
CA ARG A 458 -2.95 22.07 34.05
C ARG A 458 -3.94 21.64 32.99
N HIS A 459 -3.49 21.55 31.75
CA HIS A 459 -4.32 21.20 30.62
C HIS A 459 -4.36 19.68 30.41
N ASP A 460 -5.44 19.22 29.79
CA ASP A 460 -5.68 17.78 29.56
C ASP A 460 -4.64 17.18 28.60
N ASN A 461 -4.05 18.00 27.72
CA ASN A 461 -2.97 17.63 26.80
C ASN A 461 -1.55 17.69 27.43
N GLY A 462 -1.45 17.77 28.77
CA GLY A 462 -0.17 17.71 29.49
C GLY A 462 0.58 19.04 29.63
N TYR A 463 0.15 20.09 28.92
CA TYR A 463 0.70 21.43 29.06
C TYR A 463 0.27 22.07 30.38
N ARG A 464 1.05 23.03 30.87
CA ARG A 464 0.67 23.88 32.00
C ARG A 464 0.87 25.34 31.67
N THR A 465 -0.05 26.18 32.09
CA THR A 465 0.00 27.62 31.86
C THR A 465 -0.01 28.40 33.15
N ARG A 466 0.61 29.59 33.13
CA ARG A 466 0.54 30.56 34.23
C ARG A 466 0.15 31.94 33.74
N TYR A 467 -0.66 32.62 34.54
CA TYR A 467 -1.17 33.96 34.26
C TYR A 467 -0.87 34.85 35.46
N LEU A 468 0.06 35.79 35.30
CA LEU A 468 0.59 36.61 36.40
C LEU A 468 0.12 38.07 36.33
N HIS A 469 0.42 38.84 37.38
CA HIS A 469 0.09 40.25 37.52
C HIS A 469 -1.41 40.58 37.47
N LEU A 470 -2.27 39.58 37.70
CA LEU A 470 -3.72 39.70 37.56
C LEU A 470 -4.31 40.72 38.53
N SER A 471 -5.41 41.38 38.12
CA SER A 471 -6.20 42.18 39.05
C SER A 471 -7.14 41.29 39.85
N ARG A 472 -7.78 40.32 39.20
CA ARG A 472 -8.77 39.43 39.82
C ARG A 472 -8.81 38.06 39.13
N PRO A 473 -8.56 36.96 39.86
CA PRO A 473 -8.95 35.62 39.43
C PRO A 473 -10.48 35.47 39.40
N LEU A 474 -11.03 34.80 38.40
CA LEU A 474 -12.46 34.49 38.27
C LEU A 474 -12.80 33.02 38.57
N VAL A 475 -11.77 32.20 38.78
CA VAL A 475 -11.85 30.76 39.07
C VAL A 475 -11.17 30.44 40.40
N SER A 476 -11.45 29.25 40.92
CA SER A 476 -10.89 28.69 42.15
C SER A 476 -10.03 27.46 41.89
N GLN A 477 -9.17 27.10 42.84
CA GLN A 477 -8.38 25.87 42.75
C GLN A 477 -9.30 24.65 42.69
N GLY A 478 -9.04 23.76 41.72
CA GLY A 478 -9.82 22.55 41.50
C GLY A 478 -10.88 22.67 40.40
N ASP A 479 -11.26 23.89 40.00
CA ASP A 479 -12.26 24.12 38.95
C ASP A 479 -11.81 23.50 37.62
N ARG A 480 -12.76 22.90 36.89
CA ARG A 480 -12.56 22.52 35.48
C ARG A 480 -12.85 23.75 34.63
N VAL A 481 -12.01 23.96 33.63
CA VAL A 481 -12.18 25.06 32.68
C VAL A 481 -12.20 24.52 31.25
N THR A 482 -13.03 25.13 30.41
CA THR A 482 -13.04 24.87 28.97
C THR A 482 -12.24 25.92 28.21
N MET A 483 -11.74 25.58 27.02
CA MET A 483 -11.10 26.54 26.12
C MET A 483 -12.01 27.76 25.89
N GLY A 484 -11.43 28.96 25.94
CA GLY A 484 -12.15 30.24 25.79
C GLY A 484 -12.87 30.71 27.07
N GLU A 485 -12.94 29.89 28.11
CA GLU A 485 -13.55 30.29 29.38
C GLU A 485 -12.75 31.40 30.05
N ARG A 486 -13.43 32.43 30.57
CA ARG A 486 -12.80 33.55 31.28
C ARG A 486 -12.32 33.11 32.66
N ILE A 487 -11.01 33.09 32.84
CA ILE A 487 -10.36 32.62 34.07
C ILE A 487 -9.90 33.75 35.00
N ALA A 488 -9.64 34.93 34.45
CA ALA A 488 -9.12 36.06 35.22
C ALA A 488 -9.30 37.38 34.48
N LEU A 489 -8.96 38.47 35.17
CA LEU A 489 -8.78 39.80 34.61
C LEU A 489 -7.32 40.23 34.75
N SER A 490 -6.74 40.80 33.68
CA SER A 490 -5.39 41.38 33.67
C SER A 490 -5.24 42.47 34.74
N GLY A 491 -4.01 42.79 35.11
CA GLY A 491 -3.77 43.78 36.15
C GLY A 491 -2.38 44.37 36.13
N ASN A 492 -1.94 44.78 37.32
CA ASN A 492 -0.63 45.34 37.57
C ASN A 492 -0.16 44.98 39.00
N THR A 493 -0.53 43.79 39.49
CA THR A 493 -0.21 43.37 40.86
C THR A 493 1.20 42.76 40.96
N GLY A 494 1.80 42.79 42.15
CA GLY A 494 3.17 42.31 42.36
C GLY A 494 4.22 43.30 41.85
N ARG A 495 5.37 42.79 41.42
CA ARG A 495 6.47 43.61 40.89
C ARG A 495 6.32 43.77 39.39
N SER A 496 5.64 44.83 38.98
CA SER A 496 5.36 45.16 37.59
C SER A 496 5.64 46.66 37.34
N THR A 497 6.10 47.00 36.13
CA THR A 497 6.37 48.39 35.72
C THR A 497 5.13 49.10 35.18
N GLY A 498 4.14 48.35 34.69
CA GLY A 498 2.88 48.88 34.16
C GLY A 498 1.90 47.76 33.83
N PRO A 499 0.62 48.07 33.56
CA PRO A 499 -0.39 47.06 33.27
C PRO A 499 -0.04 46.12 32.12
N HIS A 500 0.04 44.82 32.42
CA HIS A 500 0.31 43.77 31.44
C HIS A 500 -0.12 42.40 31.97
N LEU A 501 -0.19 41.42 31.07
CA LEU A 501 -0.23 40.00 31.41
C LEU A 501 1.15 39.40 31.19
N HIS A 502 1.72 38.76 32.21
CA HIS A 502 2.83 37.82 32.05
C HIS A 502 2.27 36.41 31.89
N TYR A 503 2.46 35.82 30.71
CA TYR A 503 1.93 34.52 30.31
C TYR A 503 3.05 33.49 30.14
N GLU A 504 2.97 32.36 30.83
CA GLU A 504 3.92 31.25 30.69
C GLU A 504 3.22 30.02 30.12
N VAL A 505 3.90 29.32 29.19
CA VAL A 505 3.59 27.94 28.78
C VAL A 505 4.73 27.05 29.28
N ILE A 506 4.37 25.93 29.89
CA ILE A 506 5.29 24.99 30.52
C ILE A 506 5.03 23.60 29.94
N VAL A 507 6.08 23.01 29.37
CA VAL A 507 6.08 21.65 28.78
C VAL A 507 7.06 20.81 29.59
N ASN A 508 6.63 19.64 30.08
CA ASN A 508 7.47 18.76 30.90
C ASN A 508 8.20 19.51 32.03
N ASN A 509 7.46 20.39 32.72
CA ASN A 509 7.95 21.22 33.83
C ASN A 509 9.01 22.27 33.47
N THR A 510 9.27 22.51 32.18
CA THR A 510 10.19 23.54 31.68
C THR A 510 9.41 24.67 31.00
N PRO A 511 9.61 25.95 31.38
CA PRO A 511 9.05 27.08 30.66
C PRO A 511 9.60 27.17 29.24
N VAL A 512 8.73 27.35 28.26
CA VAL A 512 9.07 27.46 26.84
C VAL A 512 8.50 28.74 26.24
N ASN A 513 9.00 29.13 25.07
CA ASN A 513 8.48 30.28 24.36
C ASN A 513 7.06 29.99 23.83
N ALA A 514 6.04 30.53 24.49
CA ALA A 514 4.63 30.36 24.12
C ALA A 514 4.31 30.76 22.66
N MET A 515 5.09 31.68 22.09
CA MET A 515 4.86 32.21 20.74
C MET A 515 5.42 31.30 19.65
N THR A 516 6.33 30.38 19.97
CA THR A 516 7.03 29.54 18.98
C THR A 516 7.01 28.06 19.32
N VAL A 517 6.52 27.66 20.50
CA VAL A 517 6.35 26.26 20.84
C VAL A 517 5.28 25.65 19.94
N ASP A 518 5.55 24.43 19.48
CA ASP A 518 4.59 23.60 18.77
C ASP A 518 3.43 23.29 19.72
N LEU A 519 2.28 23.89 19.42
CA LEU A 519 1.03 23.70 20.13
C LEU A 519 0.12 22.90 19.21
N PRO A 520 -0.69 21.97 19.74
CA PRO A 520 -1.74 21.33 18.97
C PRO A 520 -2.73 22.41 18.51
N GLU A 521 -2.64 22.79 17.24
CA GLU A 521 -3.58 23.70 16.62
C GLU A 521 -4.82 22.91 16.22
N ASN A 522 -6.01 23.41 16.57
CA ASN A 522 -7.26 22.86 16.08
C ASN A 522 -7.50 23.37 14.66
N THR A 523 -6.69 22.89 13.73
CA THR A 523 -6.93 23.04 12.30
C THR A 523 -7.98 22.01 11.91
N SER A 524 -9.24 22.33 12.20
CA SER A 524 -10.34 21.68 11.51
C SER A 524 -10.19 21.93 9.99
N LEU A 525 -10.52 20.92 9.20
CA LEU A 525 -10.41 21.01 7.74
C LEU A 525 -11.38 22.08 7.20
N SER A 526 -10.96 22.80 6.17
CA SER A 526 -11.78 23.86 5.56
C SER A 526 -11.55 24.00 4.06
N GLY A 527 -12.51 24.61 3.34
CA GLY A 527 -12.43 24.78 1.89
C GLY A 527 -12.29 23.45 1.15
N ASP A 528 -11.39 23.41 0.17
CA ASP A 528 -11.17 22.24 -0.69
C ASP A 528 -10.68 21.01 0.08
N THR A 529 -9.90 21.21 1.16
CA THR A 529 -9.41 20.11 2.01
C THR A 529 -10.54 19.36 2.71
N LEU A 530 -11.59 20.09 3.14
CA LEU A 530 -12.76 19.49 3.76
C LEU A 530 -13.59 18.69 2.76
N ILE A 531 -13.73 19.20 1.53
CA ILE A 531 -14.48 18.51 0.47
C ILE A 531 -13.77 17.21 0.09
N ALA A 532 -12.45 17.25 -0.12
CA ALA A 532 -11.66 16.07 -0.43
C ALA A 532 -11.74 15.02 0.70
N PHE A 533 -11.63 15.45 1.96
CA PHE A 533 -11.77 14.56 3.10
C PHE A 533 -13.16 13.91 3.18
N LYS A 534 -14.24 14.67 2.97
CA LYS A 534 -15.60 14.13 3.01
C LYS A 534 -15.82 13.04 1.97
N ASN A 535 -15.38 13.26 0.73
CA ASN A 535 -15.46 12.27 -0.34
C ASN A 535 -14.64 11.00 -0.01
N GLN A 536 -13.50 11.16 0.66
CA GLN A 536 -12.69 10.03 1.11
C GLN A 536 -13.33 9.28 2.29
N ALA A 537 -13.98 10.00 3.21
CA ALA A 537 -14.57 9.45 4.42
C ALA A 537 -15.87 8.69 4.16
N GLU A 538 -16.63 9.06 3.12
CA GLU A 538 -17.92 8.46 2.77
C GLU A 538 -17.91 6.92 2.74
N PRO A 539 -17.03 6.22 1.99
CA PRO A 539 -17.03 4.76 1.98
C PRO A 539 -16.66 4.15 3.34
N MET A 540 -15.80 4.82 4.13
CA MET A 540 -15.42 4.35 5.46
C MET A 540 -16.57 4.47 6.46
N LEU A 541 -17.35 5.54 6.34
CA LEU A 541 -18.55 5.76 7.16
C LEU A 541 -19.64 4.75 6.80
N ALA A 542 -19.85 4.48 5.51
CA ALA A 542 -20.79 3.45 5.05
C ALA A 542 -20.42 2.06 5.58
N ALA A 543 -19.13 1.70 5.56
CA ALA A 543 -18.64 0.45 6.13
C ALA A 543 -18.84 0.36 7.66
N LEU A 544 -18.73 1.48 8.39
CA LEU A 544 -19.05 1.51 9.83
C LEU A 544 -20.56 1.35 10.09
N GLU A 545 -21.41 1.89 9.21
CA GLU A 545 -22.87 1.82 9.36
C GLU A 545 -23.44 0.44 9.07
N SER A 546 -22.90 -0.30 8.10
CA SER A 546 -23.36 -1.66 7.79
C SER A 546 -23.20 -2.61 8.98
N GLY A 547 -22.13 -2.41 9.77
CA GLY A 547 -21.86 -3.17 10.99
C GLY A 547 -21.56 -4.65 10.79
N GLU A 548 -21.38 -5.09 9.54
CA GLU A 548 -20.98 -6.45 9.19
C GLU A 548 -19.49 -6.63 9.48
N SER A 549 -19.19 -7.35 10.57
CA SER A 549 -17.81 -7.67 10.92
C SER A 549 -17.20 -8.64 9.91
N GLY A 550 -16.01 -8.33 9.39
CA GLY A 550 -15.39 -9.15 8.35
C GLY A 550 -14.55 -8.35 7.36
N PRO A 551 -14.01 -9.00 6.32
CA PRO A 551 -13.32 -8.30 5.24
C PRO A 551 -14.32 -7.37 4.53
N VAL A 552 -13.90 -6.13 4.29
CA VAL A 552 -14.71 -5.10 3.65
C VAL A 552 -14.07 -4.73 2.32
N ASN A 553 -14.85 -4.78 1.24
CA ASN A 553 -14.45 -4.20 -0.03
C ASN A 553 -15.16 -2.85 -0.19
N MET A 554 -14.45 -1.75 0.07
CA MET A 554 -15.05 -0.41 0.02
C MET A 554 -15.46 0.05 -1.39
N ALA A 555 -14.99 -0.62 -2.46
CA ALA A 555 -15.47 -0.37 -3.82
C ALA A 555 -16.97 -0.67 -3.99
N ASN A 556 -17.52 -1.63 -3.22
CA ASN A 556 -18.93 -1.99 -3.28
C ASN A 556 -19.85 -0.94 -2.62
N TYR A 557 -19.34 -0.13 -1.70
CA TYR A 557 -20.13 0.89 -0.99
C TYR A 557 -20.28 2.19 -1.78
N GLN A 558 -19.39 2.46 -2.75
CA GLN A 558 -19.53 3.59 -3.68
C GLN A 558 -20.74 3.44 -4.62
N GLN A 559 -21.22 2.22 -4.86
CA GLN A 559 -22.37 1.98 -5.75
C GLN A 559 -23.72 2.06 -5.03
N GLN A 560 -23.77 2.06 -3.70
CA GLN A 560 -25.01 2.10 -2.93
C GLN A 560 -25.49 3.51 -2.57
N SER A 561 -24.63 4.54 -2.62
CA SER A 561 -25.04 5.93 -2.36
C SER A 561 -25.61 6.67 -3.59
N ASP A 562 -25.52 6.06 -4.78
CA ASP A 562 -26.00 6.63 -6.05
C ASP A 562 -27.41 6.15 -6.47
N ASN A 563 -28.17 5.50 -5.58
CA ASN A 563 -29.54 5.00 -5.86
C ASN A 563 -30.63 5.66 -5.02
#